data_AF-A0A095CBK4-F1
#
_entry.id   AF-A0A095CBK4-F1
#
_cell.length_a   1.000
_cell.length_b   1.000
_cell.length_c   1.000
_cell.angle_alpha   90.00
_cell.angle_beta   90.00
_cell.angle_gamma   90.00
#
_symmetry.space_group_name_H-M   'P 1'
#
loop_
_entity.id
_entity.type
_entity.pdbx_description
1 polymer ?
#
loop_
_entity_poly.entity_id
_entity_poly.type
_entity_poly.pdbx_seq_one_letter_code
_entity_poly.pdbx_strand_id
1 'polypeptide(L)'
;MATQCAMYRIKKLEHSTSDTGTSCYKATDGSLCFCTVIDFNHSHESGLDLECCPLHSLFNIQCEPIVLKSNSRFLILLGNSPDTTQFKKQPNSKQLSLRSVVENILFNCTAGDVFNVDIESVERGEKHKDPTEYHLSLRVDYVLVPPICGDPTMNVNAKILESDLRENTTVDWNPDLTIQWLYRAWYLKERGSWLVNHHLKCVTLHLNNSNSNNNREELFKYIWSSAFACYSRALQLVSLAYWAEKTCVNDVLPMGTDENGYDCTKNKTNTNNNIHWIQVVSGEKSITCNNGEKLNSSDYKDWDRFGDIDHKTMFPLQCKPLRLMFILLSNVALCQLKVGSNEYCARNCSHALYLLSCQIDSSIYSSTNDYYHQDIINTSLFSQEKLQFYWDNFEISYQDIHKVLFRRAQSYFNQGKMDEAKFDLEICVELMKSQLLTLQNKDHKEEKDTESNNTCKQIKAALQASENLLVKVIDRIKRDQDELLSRIRKRTHVNE
;
A
#
# COMPACT_ATOMS: atom_id res chain seq x y z
N MET A 1 11.81 28.44 10.98
CA MET A 1 13.04 27.90 10.35
C MET A 1 12.68 26.52 9.84
N ALA A 2 12.77 26.29 8.53
CA ALA A 2 12.59 24.96 7.96
C ALA A 2 13.86 24.17 8.25
N THR A 3 13.78 23.12 9.06
CA THR A 3 14.85 22.13 9.16
C THR A 3 15.06 21.53 7.77
N GLN A 4 16.28 21.65 7.26
CA GLN A 4 16.63 21.20 5.92
C GLN A 4 16.72 19.66 5.96
N CYS A 5 16.12 18.98 4.99
CA CYS A 5 16.22 17.52 4.88
C CYS A 5 17.70 17.12 4.78
N ALA A 6 18.17 16.37 5.77
CA ALA A 6 19.47 15.73 5.77
C ALA A 6 19.50 14.63 4.71
N MET A 7 20.55 14.61 3.89
CA MET A 7 20.81 13.54 2.91
C MET A 7 21.92 12.66 3.45
N TYR A 8 21.71 11.34 3.50
CA TYR A 8 22.68 10.42 4.07
C TYR A 8 23.46 9.68 2.98
N ARG A 9 24.77 9.52 3.18
CA ARG A 9 25.66 8.75 2.32
C ARG A 9 26.58 7.87 3.16
N ILE A 10 26.83 6.65 2.68
CA ILE A 10 27.83 5.77 3.29
C ILE A 10 29.21 6.24 2.82
N LYS A 11 30.03 6.71 3.76
CA LYS A 11 31.44 7.05 3.54
C LYS A 11 32.33 5.82 3.67
N LYS A 12 32.05 4.99 4.67
CA LYS A 12 32.77 3.76 4.95
C LYS A 12 31.82 2.71 5.51
N LEU A 13 32.00 1.46 5.10
CA LEU A 13 31.27 0.30 5.59
C LEU A 13 32.27 -0.82 5.87
N GLU A 14 32.35 -1.23 7.12
CA GLU A 14 33.08 -2.43 7.54
C GLU A 14 32.06 -3.48 7.98
N HIS A 15 32.19 -4.70 7.45
CA HIS A 15 31.33 -5.82 7.76
C HIS A 15 32.15 -6.92 8.41
N SER A 16 31.76 -7.31 9.62
CA SER A 16 32.30 -8.47 10.33
C SER A 16 31.26 -9.57 10.29
N THR A 17 31.53 -10.63 9.54
CA THR A 17 30.65 -11.79 9.42
C THR A 17 30.68 -12.64 10.68
N SER A 18 29.52 -13.19 11.06
CA SER A 18 29.48 -14.21 12.11
C SER A 18 30.09 -15.53 11.62
N ASP A 19 31.12 -16.04 12.31
CA ASP A 19 31.74 -17.36 12.05
C ASP A 19 30.81 -18.55 12.38
N THR A 20 29.58 -18.30 12.83
CA THR A 20 28.59 -19.35 13.10
C THR A 20 27.98 -19.84 11.79
N GLY A 21 28.60 -20.85 11.17
CA GLY A 21 28.17 -21.51 9.94
C GLY A 21 26.85 -22.29 10.01
N THR A 22 25.79 -21.73 10.62
CA THR A 22 24.54 -22.46 10.89
C THR A 22 23.25 -21.79 10.39
N SER A 23 23.25 -20.53 9.93
CA SER A 23 22.07 -19.95 9.25
C SER A 23 22.31 -19.80 7.75
N CYS A 24 21.74 -20.70 6.94
CA CYS A 24 21.87 -20.70 5.47
C CYS A 24 21.11 -19.55 4.78
N TYR A 25 20.33 -18.75 5.52
CA TYR A 25 19.38 -17.78 4.97
C TYR A 25 19.85 -16.35 5.19
N LYS A 26 20.13 -15.67 4.07
CA LYS A 26 20.46 -14.25 4.03
C LYS A 26 19.19 -13.41 3.98
N ALA A 27 19.22 -12.23 4.58
CA ALA A 27 18.12 -11.29 4.52
C ALA A 27 17.87 -10.81 3.08
N THR A 28 16.61 -10.80 2.65
CA THR A 28 16.15 -10.38 1.30
C THR A 28 14.94 -9.44 1.41
N ASP A 29 14.35 -9.03 0.28
CA ASP A 29 13.07 -8.31 0.29
C ASP A 29 12.01 -9.11 1.06
N GLY A 30 11.32 -8.44 2.00
CA GLY A 30 10.35 -9.08 2.89
C GLY A 30 10.93 -9.77 4.12
N SER A 31 12.25 -9.79 4.31
CA SER A 31 12.86 -10.25 5.57
C SER A 31 12.64 -9.27 6.70
N LEU A 32 12.39 -9.80 7.90
CA LEU A 32 12.32 -9.03 9.13
C LEU A 32 13.66 -9.13 9.85
N CYS A 33 14.36 -8.00 9.99
CA CYS A 33 15.66 -7.95 10.65
C CYS A 33 15.50 -7.34 12.04
N PHE A 34 16.03 -8.02 13.05
CA PHE A 34 16.12 -7.55 14.43
C PHE A 34 17.55 -7.09 14.67
N CYS A 35 17.70 -5.85 15.12
CA CYS A 35 19.01 -5.25 15.26
C CYS A 35 19.18 -4.49 16.58
N THR A 36 20.41 -4.53 17.09
CA THR A 36 20.87 -3.73 18.22
C THR A 36 21.90 -2.74 17.73
N VAL A 37 21.69 -1.46 18.02
CA VAL A 37 22.73 -0.44 17.87
C VAL A 37 23.74 -0.63 18.98
N ILE A 38 24.93 -1.13 18.65
CA ILE A 38 26.03 -1.31 19.62
C ILE A 38 26.53 0.06 20.04
N ASP A 39 26.82 0.91 19.05
CA ASP A 39 27.37 2.22 19.28
C ASP A 39 26.89 3.23 18.23
N PHE A 40 26.73 4.47 18.66
CA PHE A 40 26.28 5.56 17.81
C PHE A 40 26.95 6.88 18.23
N ASN A 41 27.74 7.43 17.32
CA ASN A 41 28.35 8.77 17.35
C ASN A 41 28.89 9.20 18.74
N HIS A 42 30.14 8.83 19.06
CA HIS A 42 30.82 9.07 20.34
C HIS A 42 30.76 10.51 20.92
N SER A 43 30.36 11.53 20.15
CA SER A 43 30.31 12.94 20.55
C SER A 43 28.91 13.53 20.75
N HIS A 44 27.83 12.80 20.47
CA HIS A 44 26.45 13.31 20.58
C HIS A 44 25.56 12.41 21.46
N GLU A 45 25.47 12.69 22.76
CA GLU A 45 24.59 11.97 23.72
C GLU A 45 23.09 12.04 23.36
N SER A 46 22.69 12.95 22.47
CA SER A 46 21.30 13.13 22.07
C SER A 46 20.74 12.00 21.20
N GLY A 47 21.58 11.17 20.58
CA GLY A 47 21.16 10.18 19.58
C GLY A 47 20.80 10.81 18.23
N LEU A 48 20.42 9.97 17.26
CA LEU A 48 19.87 10.40 15.97
C LEU A 48 18.40 10.00 15.89
N ASP A 49 17.53 10.97 15.64
CA ASP A 49 16.11 10.75 15.43
C ASP A 49 15.91 9.92 14.15
N LEU A 50 15.39 8.70 14.28
CA LEU A 50 14.83 8.00 13.13
C LEU A 50 13.54 8.68 12.77
N GLU A 51 13.53 9.11 11.52
CA GLU A 51 12.32 9.49 10.85
C GLU A 51 11.51 8.21 10.57
N CYS A 52 10.51 7.94 11.40
CA CYS A 52 9.43 7.01 11.04
C CYS A 52 8.73 7.52 9.78
N CYS A 53 8.58 8.84 9.72
CA CYS A 53 7.96 9.52 8.62
C CYS A 53 8.96 10.41 7.87
N PRO A 54 9.13 10.19 6.55
CA PRO A 54 9.97 11.03 5.69
C PRO A 54 9.49 12.48 5.57
N LEU A 55 8.27 12.79 6.03
CA LEU A 55 7.71 14.15 6.08
C LEU A 55 8.14 14.93 7.34
N HIS A 56 8.65 14.24 8.36
CA HIS A 56 9.03 14.85 9.64
C HIS A 56 10.14 15.89 9.43
N SER A 57 11.22 15.51 8.76
CA SER A 57 12.37 16.37 8.48
C SER A 57 12.08 17.45 7.44
N LEU A 58 11.28 17.16 6.42
CA LEU A 58 11.03 18.08 5.31
C LEU A 58 10.19 19.30 5.71
N PHE A 59 9.28 19.16 6.69
CA PHE A 59 8.27 20.20 6.96
C PHE A 59 8.03 20.46 8.45
N ASN A 60 8.89 19.95 9.34
CA ASN A 60 8.81 20.16 10.79
C ASN A 60 7.43 19.80 11.37
N ILE A 61 6.83 18.74 10.84
CA ILE A 61 5.55 18.21 11.31
C ILE A 61 5.85 17.32 12.52
N GLN A 62 5.21 17.57 13.67
CA GLN A 62 5.38 16.74 14.86
C GLN A 62 4.89 15.30 14.58
N CYS A 63 5.83 14.40 14.36
CA CYS A 63 5.67 12.96 14.47
C CYS A 63 6.59 12.53 15.61
N GLU A 64 6.21 11.52 16.40
CA GLU A 64 7.14 10.97 17.40
C GLU A 64 8.34 10.31 16.67
N PRO A 65 9.56 10.83 16.82
CA PRO A 65 10.73 10.20 16.22
C PRO A 65 11.11 8.95 17.03
N ILE A 66 11.57 7.90 16.36
CA ILE A 66 12.24 6.80 17.05
C ILE A 66 13.71 7.18 17.19
N VAL A 67 14.17 7.61 18.37
CA VAL A 67 15.60 7.96 18.51
C VAL A 67 16.47 6.70 18.54
N LEU A 68 17.42 6.56 17.59
CA LEU A 68 18.54 5.62 17.72
C LEU A 68 19.58 6.18 18.67
N LYS A 69 19.91 5.37 19.66
CA LYS A 69 20.99 5.61 20.61
C LYS A 69 21.78 4.32 20.76
N SER A 70 23.01 4.40 21.27
CA SER A 70 23.74 3.20 21.70
C SER A 70 22.86 2.36 22.63
N ASN A 71 22.87 1.05 22.43
CA ASN A 71 22.02 0.05 23.08
C ASN A 71 20.52 0.08 22.73
N SER A 72 20.10 0.86 21.74
CA SER A 72 18.72 0.79 21.24
C SER A 72 18.51 -0.46 20.37
N ARG A 73 17.32 -1.05 20.48
CA ARG A 73 16.89 -2.22 19.72
C ARG A 73 15.75 -1.84 18.79
N PHE A 74 15.85 -2.22 17.53
CA PHE A 74 14.81 -1.98 16.53
C PHE A 74 14.63 -3.17 15.61
N LEU A 75 13.43 -3.29 15.05
CA LEU A 75 13.14 -4.22 13.97
C LEU A 75 12.75 -3.44 12.71
N ILE A 76 13.11 -3.98 11.55
CA ILE A 76 12.84 -3.39 10.25
C ILE A 76 12.44 -4.47 9.24
N LEU A 77 11.37 -4.21 8.49
CA LEU A 77 10.93 -5.09 7.40
C LEU A 77 11.48 -4.59 6.07
N LEU A 78 12.41 -5.34 5.49
CA LEU A 78 13.13 -4.93 4.29
C LEU A 78 12.20 -4.79 3.08
N GLY A 79 12.33 -3.67 2.37
CA GLY A 79 11.56 -3.37 1.15
C GLY A 79 10.05 -3.17 1.40
N ASN A 80 9.64 -2.94 2.65
CA ASN A 80 8.26 -2.64 3.02
C ASN A 80 7.96 -1.13 3.06
N SER A 81 8.96 -0.27 3.05
CA SER A 81 8.79 1.17 2.88
C SER A 81 9.46 1.62 1.60
N PRO A 82 8.74 2.22 0.64
CA PRO A 82 9.42 2.89 -0.46
C PRO A 82 10.24 4.07 0.10
N ASP A 83 11.44 4.29 -0.47
CA ASP A 83 12.18 5.53 -0.20
C ASP A 83 11.42 6.69 -0.85
N THR A 84 10.91 7.59 -0.03
CA THR A 84 10.08 8.71 -0.46
C THR A 84 10.89 10.00 -0.63
N THR A 85 12.18 10.00 -0.29
CA THR A 85 13.06 11.18 -0.34
C THR A 85 13.36 11.67 -1.77
N GLN A 86 12.96 10.93 -2.80
CA GLN A 86 13.28 11.21 -4.21
C GLN A 86 12.54 12.42 -4.83
N PHE A 87 11.78 13.20 -4.05
CA PHE A 87 11.01 14.31 -4.59
C PHE A 87 11.79 15.64 -4.61
N LYS A 88 12.63 15.82 -5.64
CA LYS A 88 12.89 17.10 -6.35
C LYS A 88 13.83 16.87 -7.53
N LYS A 89 13.27 16.74 -8.74
CA LYS A 89 13.84 16.98 -10.09
C LYS A 89 15.37 16.75 -10.30
N GLN A 90 15.96 15.68 -9.80
CA GLN A 90 17.23 15.19 -10.34
C GLN A 90 17.15 13.67 -10.51
N PRO A 91 16.98 13.18 -11.76
CA PRO A 91 17.02 11.75 -12.09
C PRO A 91 18.31 11.04 -11.68
N ASN A 92 19.37 11.80 -11.36
CA ASN A 92 20.72 11.29 -11.10
C ASN A 92 21.18 11.40 -9.65
N SER A 93 20.35 11.93 -8.73
CA SER A 93 20.74 12.00 -7.33
C SER A 93 20.30 10.71 -6.63
N LYS A 94 21.23 9.75 -6.46
CA LYS A 94 21.11 8.63 -5.51
C LYS A 94 21.08 9.19 -4.07
N GLN A 95 20.04 9.94 -3.75
CA GLN A 95 19.76 10.50 -2.43
C GLN A 95 19.06 9.42 -1.64
N LEU A 96 19.66 9.00 -0.53
CA LEU A 96 19.13 7.95 0.33
C LEU A 96 18.65 8.58 1.64
N SER A 97 17.47 8.15 2.08
CA SER A 97 17.09 8.31 3.49
C SER A 97 18.01 7.48 4.39
N LEU A 98 18.10 7.82 5.68
CA LEU A 98 18.81 6.99 6.67
C LEU A 98 18.25 5.57 6.69
N ARG A 99 16.91 5.43 6.58
CA ARG A 99 16.27 4.12 6.47
C ARG A 99 16.82 3.34 5.27
N SER A 100 16.89 3.97 4.09
CA SER A 100 17.38 3.31 2.88
C SER A 100 18.86 2.95 2.97
N VAL A 101 19.66 3.75 3.68
CA VAL A 101 21.04 3.38 4.04
C VAL A 101 21.03 2.09 4.87
N VAL A 102 20.23 2.03 5.93
CA VAL A 102 20.15 0.83 6.81
C VAL A 102 19.58 -0.38 6.07
N GLU A 103 18.53 -0.24 5.26
CA GLU A 103 17.98 -1.33 4.44
C GLU A 103 19.03 -1.89 3.47
N ASN A 104 19.85 -1.03 2.86
CA ASN A 104 20.93 -1.46 1.97
C ASN A 104 22.04 -2.23 2.70
N ILE A 105 22.36 -1.84 3.94
CA ILE A 105 23.34 -2.52 4.78
C ILE A 105 22.82 -3.90 5.22
N LEU A 106 21.56 -3.97 5.60
CA LEU A 106 20.92 -5.20 6.08
C LEU A 106 20.58 -6.17 4.95
N PHE A 107 20.57 -5.73 3.69
CA PHE A 107 20.36 -6.64 2.58
C PHE A 107 21.50 -7.66 2.50
N ASN A 108 21.15 -8.94 2.37
CA ASN A 108 22.06 -10.09 2.42
C ASN A 108 22.76 -10.37 3.76
N CYS A 109 22.35 -9.75 4.87
CA CYS A 109 22.93 -10.02 6.19
C CYS A 109 22.46 -11.36 6.76
N THR A 110 23.22 -11.87 7.73
CA THR A 110 22.88 -13.03 8.56
C THR A 110 22.84 -12.66 10.04
N ALA A 111 22.15 -13.47 10.85
CA ALA A 111 22.18 -13.29 12.30
C ALA A 111 23.63 -13.38 12.82
N GLY A 112 23.99 -12.46 13.72
CA GLY A 112 25.34 -12.30 14.27
C GLY A 112 26.23 -11.31 13.51
N ASP A 113 25.86 -10.90 12.30
CA ASP A 113 26.66 -9.92 11.54
C ASP A 113 26.74 -8.59 12.29
N VAL A 114 27.92 -7.97 12.23
CA VAL A 114 28.18 -6.63 12.76
C VAL A 114 28.63 -5.72 11.63
N PHE A 115 27.96 -4.57 11.51
CA PHE A 115 28.26 -3.52 10.54
C PHE A 115 28.72 -2.27 11.26
N ASN A 116 29.92 -1.77 10.93
CA ASN A 116 30.40 -0.47 11.36
C ASN A 116 30.37 0.47 10.17
N VAL A 117 29.58 1.55 10.29
CA VAL A 117 29.23 2.42 9.17
C VAL A 117 29.52 3.85 9.53
N ASP A 118 30.34 4.50 8.70
CA ASP A 118 30.50 5.95 8.74
C ASP A 118 29.52 6.56 7.74
N ILE A 119 28.59 7.35 8.27
CA ILE A 119 27.49 7.98 7.53
C ILE A 119 27.75 9.49 7.48
N GLU A 120 27.76 10.03 6.28
CA GLU A 120 27.85 11.46 6.02
C GLU A 120 26.44 12.02 5.82
N SER A 121 26.12 13.12 6.51
CA SER A 121 24.87 13.89 6.34
C SER A 121 25.17 15.23 5.70
N VAL A 122 24.45 15.53 4.62
CA VAL A 122 24.54 16.82 3.91
C VAL A 122 23.19 17.53 4.00
N GLU A 123 23.15 18.68 4.67
CA GLU A 123 21.95 19.53 4.76
C GLU A 123 21.71 20.28 3.44
N ARG A 124 20.47 20.22 2.93
CA ARG A 124 20.12 20.81 1.63
C ARG A 124 19.85 22.31 1.75
N GLY A 125 20.83 23.14 1.35
CA GLY A 125 20.60 24.59 1.17
C GLY A 125 21.83 25.46 1.44
N GLU A 126 22.82 24.94 2.15
CA GLU A 126 24.01 25.70 2.51
C GLU A 126 25.20 25.22 1.69
N LYS A 127 25.62 26.04 0.71
CA LYS A 127 26.76 25.73 -0.17
C LYS A 127 28.12 25.63 0.57
N HIS A 128 28.15 25.83 1.89
CA HIS A 128 29.37 26.02 2.67
C HIS A 128 29.35 25.41 4.08
N LYS A 129 28.40 24.53 4.41
CA LYS A 129 28.43 23.81 5.70
C LYS A 129 29.12 22.47 5.51
N ASP A 130 30.11 22.19 6.35
CA ASP A 130 30.82 20.92 6.32
C ASP A 130 29.82 19.77 6.60
N PRO A 131 29.95 18.64 5.89
CA PRO A 131 29.12 17.47 6.13
C PRO A 131 29.22 17.01 7.59
N THR A 132 28.09 16.65 8.19
CA THR A 132 28.10 16.05 9.53
C THR A 132 28.36 14.56 9.40
N GLU A 133 29.40 14.05 10.05
CA GLU A 133 29.74 12.63 10.05
C GLU A 133 29.17 11.93 11.31
N TYR A 134 28.64 10.73 11.11
CA TYR A 134 28.09 9.87 12.15
C TYR A 134 28.75 8.51 12.05
N HIS A 135 29.08 7.92 13.19
CA HIS A 135 29.45 6.51 13.27
C HIS A 135 28.27 5.69 13.79
N LEU A 136 27.93 4.60 13.09
CA LEU A 136 26.89 3.65 13.48
C LEU A 136 27.47 2.23 13.50
N SER A 137 27.48 1.61 14.67
CA SER A 137 27.78 0.18 14.83
C SER A 137 26.47 -0.58 15.08
N LEU A 138 26.15 -1.52 14.19
CA LEU A 138 24.89 -2.26 14.17
C LEU A 138 25.16 -3.76 14.22
N ARG A 139 24.54 -4.46 15.18
CA ARG A 139 24.51 -5.92 15.22
C ARG A 139 23.16 -6.45 14.75
N VAL A 140 23.18 -7.47 13.92
CA VAL A 140 21.99 -8.24 13.54
C VAL A 140 21.78 -9.33 14.58
N ASP A 141 20.76 -9.20 15.41
CA ASP A 141 20.47 -10.18 16.45
C ASP A 141 19.73 -11.41 15.90
N TYR A 142 18.84 -11.19 14.93
CA TYR A 142 18.04 -12.23 14.30
C TYR A 142 17.53 -11.80 12.91
N VAL A 143 17.41 -12.75 11.98
CA VAL A 143 16.81 -12.54 10.66
C VAL A 143 15.71 -13.57 10.46
N LEU A 144 14.51 -13.08 10.19
CA LEU A 144 13.38 -13.90 9.77
C LEU A 144 13.20 -13.71 8.25
N VAL A 145 13.44 -14.75 7.47
CA VAL A 145 13.37 -14.72 5.99
C VAL A 145 11.97 -15.12 5.49
N PRO A 146 11.44 -14.46 4.43
CA PRO A 146 10.17 -14.85 3.81
C PRO A 146 10.09 -16.35 3.52
N PRO A 147 8.88 -16.95 3.53
CA PRO A 147 8.67 -18.28 2.99
C PRO A 147 9.19 -18.37 1.55
N ILE A 148 9.90 -19.45 1.21
CA ILE A 148 10.43 -19.70 -0.13
C ILE A 148 9.75 -20.93 -0.74
N CYS A 149 9.65 -20.96 -2.07
CA CYS A 149 9.21 -22.14 -2.81
C CYS A 149 10.37 -23.15 -2.91
N GLY A 150 10.07 -24.45 -2.84
CA GLY A 150 11.07 -25.53 -2.90
C GLY A 150 11.61 -26.00 -1.54
N ASP A 151 12.37 -27.10 -1.53
CA ASP A 151 12.87 -27.73 -0.31
C ASP A 151 13.94 -26.85 0.38
N PRO A 152 13.71 -26.37 1.62
CA PRO A 152 14.66 -25.55 2.38
C PRO A 152 15.99 -26.25 2.71
N THR A 153 16.12 -27.55 2.45
CA THR A 153 17.35 -28.33 2.68
C THR A 153 18.20 -28.51 1.41
N MET A 154 17.68 -28.17 0.23
CA MET A 154 18.40 -28.24 -1.03
C MET A 154 19.31 -27.03 -1.18
N ASN A 155 20.54 -27.17 -0.68
CA ASN A 155 21.65 -26.27 -0.98
C ASN A 155 22.02 -26.46 -2.46
N VAL A 156 21.23 -25.90 -3.38
CA VAL A 156 21.53 -25.94 -4.81
C VAL A 156 22.71 -25.00 -5.03
N ASN A 157 23.91 -25.58 -4.99
CA ASN A 157 25.06 -25.02 -5.68
C ASN A 157 24.59 -24.69 -7.09
N ALA A 158 24.40 -23.40 -7.36
CA ALA A 158 23.93 -22.88 -8.63
C ALA A 158 24.98 -23.16 -9.71
N LYS A 159 25.06 -24.41 -10.18
CA LYS A 159 25.28 -24.65 -11.58
C LYS A 159 24.03 -24.13 -12.25
N ILE A 160 24.13 -22.90 -12.74
CA ILE A 160 23.19 -22.27 -13.66
C ILE A 160 22.86 -23.34 -14.70
N LEU A 161 21.69 -23.97 -14.53
CA LEU A 161 21.11 -24.86 -15.52
C LEU A 161 20.65 -23.94 -16.65
N GLU A 162 21.35 -24.01 -17.77
CA GLU A 162 21.05 -23.37 -19.05
C GLU A 162 19.75 -23.89 -19.70
N SER A 163 18.78 -24.32 -18.90
CA SER A 163 17.46 -24.77 -19.38
C SER A 163 16.42 -23.70 -19.11
N ASP A 164 15.54 -23.52 -20.09
CA ASP A 164 14.54 -22.46 -20.23
C ASP A 164 13.75 -22.19 -18.92
N LEU A 165 13.63 -20.92 -18.53
CA LEU A 165 12.95 -20.46 -17.31
C LEU A 165 11.46 -20.88 -17.25
N ARG A 166 10.90 -21.38 -18.36
CA ARG A 166 9.53 -21.86 -18.46
C ARG A 166 9.36 -23.36 -18.20
N GLU A 167 10.44 -24.15 -18.14
CA GLU A 167 10.36 -25.62 -18.02
C GLU A 167 10.53 -26.15 -16.57
N ASN A 168 10.90 -25.30 -15.59
CA ASN A 168 10.96 -25.71 -14.18
C ASN A 168 9.60 -25.58 -13.48
N THR A 169 8.64 -26.42 -13.87
CA THR A 169 7.31 -26.54 -13.23
C THR A 169 7.30 -27.41 -11.97
N THR A 170 8.44 -27.65 -11.32
CA THR A 170 8.51 -28.52 -10.12
C THR A 170 9.22 -27.85 -8.95
N VAL A 171 9.02 -26.55 -8.75
CA VAL A 171 9.28 -25.94 -7.44
C VAL A 171 7.96 -25.97 -6.69
N ASP A 172 7.85 -26.83 -5.67
CA ASP A 172 6.65 -26.93 -4.82
C ASP A 172 6.23 -25.53 -4.35
N TRP A 173 5.06 -25.09 -4.79
CA TRP A 173 4.50 -23.78 -4.46
C TRP A 173 4.32 -23.66 -2.95
N ASN A 174 4.82 -22.57 -2.36
CA ASN A 174 4.66 -22.31 -0.94
C ASN A 174 3.46 -21.37 -0.68
N PRO A 175 2.31 -21.87 -0.19
CA PRO A 175 1.13 -21.04 0.06
C PRO A 175 1.37 -19.95 1.13
N ASP A 176 2.36 -20.12 2.01
CA ASP A 176 2.68 -19.14 3.05
C ASP A 176 3.27 -17.85 2.45
N LEU A 177 3.84 -17.92 1.25
CA LEU A 177 4.33 -16.76 0.52
C LEU A 177 3.18 -15.80 0.15
N THR A 178 2.03 -16.34 -0.25
CA THR A 178 0.81 -15.54 -0.50
C THR A 178 0.35 -14.82 0.76
N ILE A 179 0.34 -15.51 1.91
CA ILE A 179 -0.05 -14.91 3.19
C ILE A 179 0.90 -13.77 3.55
N GLN A 180 2.20 -13.97 3.36
CA GLN A 180 3.21 -12.95 3.63
C GLN A 180 3.04 -11.72 2.73
N TRP A 181 2.81 -11.91 1.42
CA TRP A 181 2.56 -10.80 0.49
C TRP A 181 1.30 -10.00 0.88
N LEU A 182 0.24 -10.69 1.30
CA LEU A 182 -0.99 -10.03 1.75
C LEU A 182 -0.78 -9.22 3.03
N TYR A 183 -0.04 -9.76 3.99
CA TYR A 183 0.33 -9.03 5.20
C TYR A 183 1.12 -7.76 4.87
N ARG A 184 2.14 -7.87 4.02
CA ARG A 184 2.94 -6.72 3.55
C ARG A 184 2.09 -5.69 2.81
N ALA A 185 1.21 -6.14 1.91
CA ALA A 185 0.31 -5.27 1.17
C ALA A 185 -0.63 -4.48 2.09
N TRP A 186 -1.17 -5.14 3.12
CA TRP A 186 -2.01 -4.50 4.12
C TRP A 186 -1.24 -3.42 4.89
N TYR A 187 -0.03 -3.74 5.33
CA TYR A 187 0.83 -2.80 6.05
C TYR A 187 1.10 -1.53 5.25
N LEU A 188 1.46 -1.69 3.98
CA LEU A 188 1.67 -0.60 3.03
C LEU A 188 0.38 0.21 2.80
N LYS A 189 -0.78 -0.44 2.73
CA LYS A 189 -2.09 0.24 2.64
C LYS A 189 -2.36 1.10 3.87
N GLU A 190 -2.09 0.59 5.07
CA GLU A 190 -2.28 1.35 6.31
C GLU A 190 -1.30 2.52 6.39
N ARG A 191 -0.01 2.29 6.06
CA ARG A 191 1.00 3.34 5.97
C ARG A 191 0.58 4.47 5.04
N GLY A 192 0.15 4.14 3.81
CA GLY A 192 -0.32 5.14 2.85
C GLY A 192 -1.52 5.93 3.37
N SER A 193 -2.44 5.27 4.07
CA SER A 193 -3.63 5.90 4.64
C SER A 193 -3.27 6.80 5.83
N TRP A 194 -2.34 6.37 6.67
CA TRP A 194 -1.78 7.18 7.75
C TRP A 194 -1.09 8.42 7.21
N LEU A 195 -0.25 8.28 6.18
CA LEU A 195 0.45 9.41 5.54
C LEU A 195 -0.53 10.49 5.06
N VAL A 196 -1.62 10.08 4.39
CA VAL A 196 -2.66 11.01 3.96
C VAL A 196 -3.40 11.58 5.16
N ASN A 197 -3.95 10.76 6.05
CA ASN A 197 -4.83 11.22 7.11
C ASN A 197 -4.14 12.07 8.17
N HIS A 198 -2.93 11.69 8.57
CA HIS A 198 -2.16 12.40 9.59
C HIS A 198 -1.64 13.73 9.03
N HIS A 199 -0.90 13.70 7.91
CA HIS A 199 -0.25 14.92 7.41
C HIS A 199 -1.20 15.89 6.73
N LEU A 200 -2.27 15.43 6.07
CA LEU A 200 -3.26 16.35 5.49
C LEU A 200 -3.98 17.16 6.57
N LYS A 201 -4.27 16.54 7.73
CA LYS A 201 -4.83 17.23 8.90
C LYS A 201 -3.83 18.24 9.47
N CYS A 202 -2.56 17.85 9.65
CA CYS A 202 -1.50 18.75 10.10
C CYS A 202 -1.31 19.96 9.17
N VAL A 203 -1.36 19.75 7.85
CA VAL A 203 -1.31 20.83 6.85
C VAL A 203 -2.47 21.80 6.98
N THR A 204 -3.66 21.29 7.29
CA THR A 204 -4.87 22.11 7.46
C THR A 204 -4.86 22.91 8.76
N LEU A 205 -4.23 22.37 9.82
CA LEU A 205 -4.22 22.97 11.17
C LEU A 205 -3.06 23.96 11.40
N HIS A 206 -1.84 23.66 10.94
CA HIS A 206 -0.63 24.40 11.34
C HIS A 206 -0.18 25.50 10.38
N LEU A 207 -0.74 25.60 9.17
CA LEU A 207 -0.26 26.52 8.13
C LEU A 207 -1.09 27.80 7.94
N ASN A 208 -2.11 28.05 8.76
CA ASN A 208 -2.86 29.31 8.73
C ASN A 208 -2.03 30.54 9.16
N ASN A 209 -0.78 30.36 9.61
CA ASN A 209 0.09 31.43 10.12
C ASN A 209 1.28 31.79 9.20
N SER A 210 1.43 31.20 8.00
CA SER A 210 2.59 31.49 7.13
C SER A 210 2.20 31.86 5.69
N ASN A 211 2.65 33.04 5.24
CA ASN A 211 2.40 33.63 3.91
C ASN A 211 3.04 32.90 2.71
N SER A 212 3.45 31.63 2.81
CA SER A 212 4.14 30.91 1.72
C SER A 212 3.24 29.86 1.05
N ASN A 213 2.37 30.30 0.13
CA ASN A 213 1.51 29.39 -0.65
C ASN A 213 2.30 28.32 -1.44
N ASN A 214 3.53 28.62 -1.87
CA ASN A 214 4.36 27.71 -2.68
C ASN A 214 4.81 26.45 -1.92
N ASN A 215 5.09 26.56 -0.61
CA ASN A 215 5.51 25.41 0.20
C ASN A 215 4.35 24.44 0.47
N ARG A 216 3.11 24.96 0.46
CA ARG A 216 1.91 24.19 0.73
C ARG A 216 1.61 23.22 -0.41
N GLU A 217 1.54 23.70 -1.65
CA GLU A 217 1.27 22.85 -2.81
C GLU A 217 2.33 21.76 -3.03
N GLU A 218 3.59 22.08 -2.73
CA GLU A 218 4.69 21.13 -2.81
C GLU A 218 4.55 20.01 -1.76
N LEU A 219 4.21 20.36 -0.51
CA LEU A 219 3.92 19.40 0.55
C LEU A 219 2.71 18.51 0.21
N PHE A 220 1.62 19.10 -0.32
CA PHE A 220 0.48 18.32 -0.79
C PHE A 220 0.90 17.28 -1.84
N LYS A 221 1.68 17.67 -2.86
CA LYS A 221 2.17 16.75 -3.89
C LYS A 221 3.05 15.64 -3.28
N TYR A 222 3.90 15.98 -2.30
CA TYR A 222 4.76 15.01 -1.64
C TYR A 222 3.96 13.96 -0.86
N ILE A 223 2.96 14.38 -0.07
CA ILE A 223 2.09 13.46 0.70
C ILE A 223 1.43 12.46 -0.26
N TRP A 224 0.82 12.95 -1.34
CA TRP A 224 0.15 12.10 -2.32
C TRP A 224 1.12 11.19 -3.09
N SER A 225 2.32 11.68 -3.42
CA SER A 225 3.36 10.86 -4.07
C SER A 225 3.85 9.74 -3.15
N SER A 226 4.03 10.03 -1.86
CA SER A 226 4.46 9.05 -0.86
C SER A 226 3.40 7.98 -0.61
N ALA A 227 2.14 8.40 -0.47
CA ALA A 227 1.01 7.49 -0.36
C ALA A 227 0.85 6.63 -1.63
N PHE A 228 1.03 7.22 -2.82
CA PHE A 228 1.02 6.48 -4.08
C PHE A 228 2.10 5.39 -4.13
N ALA A 229 3.32 5.68 -3.68
CA ALA A 229 4.39 4.68 -3.62
C ALA A 229 4.01 3.50 -2.71
N CYS A 230 3.39 3.79 -1.56
CA CYS A 230 2.90 2.74 -0.65
C CYS A 230 1.78 1.90 -1.31
N TYR A 231 0.74 2.55 -1.84
CA TYR A 231 -0.40 1.85 -2.44
C TYR A 231 -0.04 1.07 -3.70
N SER A 232 0.87 1.60 -4.53
CA SER A 232 1.32 0.91 -5.74
C SER A 232 2.15 -0.34 -5.41
N ARG A 233 3.04 -0.27 -4.42
CA ARG A 233 3.78 -1.46 -3.95
C ARG A 233 2.84 -2.48 -3.33
N ALA A 234 1.86 -2.04 -2.52
CA ALA A 234 0.84 -2.91 -1.98
C ALA A 234 0.02 -3.61 -3.08
N LEU A 235 -0.33 -2.85 -4.14
CA LEU A 235 -1.08 -3.37 -5.27
C LEU A 235 -0.31 -4.47 -6.00
N GLN A 236 1.00 -4.30 -6.21
CA GLN A 236 1.84 -5.35 -6.79
C GLN A 236 1.80 -6.65 -5.95
N LEU A 237 1.95 -6.52 -4.63
CA LEU A 237 1.96 -7.67 -3.72
C LEU A 237 0.62 -8.39 -3.66
N VAL A 238 -0.50 -7.66 -3.59
CA VAL A 238 -1.85 -8.27 -3.59
C VAL A 238 -2.19 -8.89 -4.95
N SER A 239 -1.73 -8.29 -6.05
CA SER A 239 -1.92 -8.87 -7.39
C SER A 239 -1.15 -10.18 -7.55
N LEU A 240 0.08 -10.27 -7.01
CA LEU A 240 0.84 -11.53 -6.94
C LEU A 240 0.13 -12.58 -6.10
N ALA A 241 -0.36 -12.20 -4.92
CA ALA A 241 -1.13 -13.07 -4.04
C ALA A 241 -2.41 -13.59 -4.71
N TYR A 242 -3.17 -12.71 -5.37
CA TYR A 242 -4.38 -13.07 -6.09
C TYR A 242 -4.10 -13.98 -7.29
N TRP A 243 -3.03 -13.69 -8.05
CA TRP A 243 -2.62 -14.54 -9.16
C TRP A 243 -2.24 -15.94 -8.67
N ALA A 244 -1.39 -16.04 -7.63
CA ALA A 244 -0.99 -17.31 -7.05
C ALA A 244 -2.18 -18.11 -6.49
N GLU A 245 -3.15 -17.44 -5.87
CA GLU A 245 -4.41 -18.08 -5.45
C GLU A 245 -5.19 -18.67 -6.64
N LYS A 246 -5.19 -18.00 -7.80
CA LYS A 246 -5.91 -18.46 -9.00
C LYS A 246 -5.16 -19.52 -9.80
N THR A 247 -3.84 -19.53 -9.81
CA THR A 247 -3.04 -20.46 -10.61
C THR A 247 -2.55 -21.65 -9.82
N CYS A 248 -1.98 -21.43 -8.63
CA CYS A 248 -1.25 -22.46 -7.90
C CYS A 248 -2.13 -23.30 -6.96
N VAL A 249 -3.30 -22.78 -6.54
CA VAL A 249 -4.26 -23.57 -5.74
C VAL A 249 -4.99 -24.59 -6.60
N ASN A 250 -5.13 -24.33 -7.90
CA ASN A 250 -5.82 -25.21 -8.85
C ASN A 250 -4.98 -26.41 -9.30
N ASP A 251 -3.65 -26.36 -9.18
CA ASP A 251 -2.75 -27.48 -9.55
C ASP A 251 -2.70 -28.61 -8.50
N VAL A 252 -3.35 -28.45 -7.33
CA VAL A 252 -3.40 -29.46 -6.26
C VAL A 252 -4.56 -30.45 -6.40
N LEU A 253 -5.38 -30.36 -7.46
CA LEU A 253 -6.42 -31.37 -7.75
C LEU A 253 -6.33 -31.84 -9.20
N PRO A 254 -6.03 -33.14 -9.38
CA PRO A 254 -7.12 -34.01 -9.76
C PRO A 254 -7.04 -35.36 -9.03
N MET A 255 -7.97 -35.64 -8.11
CA MET A 255 -8.35 -37.03 -7.83
C MET A 255 -9.74 -37.12 -7.22
N GLY A 256 -10.62 -37.86 -7.91
CA GLY A 256 -11.73 -38.61 -7.35
C GLY A 256 -12.92 -37.79 -6.85
N THR A 257 -13.96 -37.69 -7.67
CA THR A 257 -15.33 -37.69 -7.15
C THR A 257 -15.58 -39.04 -6.49
N ASP A 258 -15.32 -39.14 -5.20
CA ASP A 258 -15.92 -40.19 -4.37
C ASP A 258 -17.28 -39.66 -3.87
N GLU A 259 -18.35 -40.37 -4.22
CA GLU A 259 -19.76 -40.03 -3.99
C GLU A 259 -20.21 -39.98 -2.52
N ASN A 260 -19.29 -39.86 -1.56
CA ASN A 260 -19.64 -39.71 -0.15
C ASN A 260 -19.06 -38.42 0.38
N GLY A 261 -19.92 -37.40 0.47
CA GLY A 261 -19.62 -36.08 1.02
C GLY A 261 -18.92 -36.17 2.37
N TYR A 262 -17.59 -36.06 2.35
CA TYR A 262 -16.77 -35.83 3.51
C TYR A 262 -16.07 -34.49 3.36
N ASP A 263 -16.37 -33.65 4.34
CA ASP A 263 -15.95 -32.28 4.54
C ASP A 263 -14.43 -32.12 4.50
N CYS A 264 -13.91 -31.20 3.68
CA CYS A 264 -12.49 -30.94 3.43
C CYS A 264 -11.76 -30.27 4.63
N THR A 265 -12.21 -30.50 5.87
CA THR A 265 -11.72 -29.82 7.09
C THR A 265 -10.66 -30.61 7.87
N LYS A 266 -10.03 -31.64 7.28
CA LYS A 266 -9.17 -32.57 8.04
C LYS A 266 -7.72 -32.81 7.53
N ASN A 267 -7.10 -31.85 6.85
CA ASN A 267 -5.63 -31.81 6.74
C ASN A 267 -5.04 -30.71 7.63
N LYS A 268 -5.28 -30.83 8.95
CA LYS A 268 -4.60 -30.09 10.02
C LYS A 268 -3.31 -30.82 10.43
N THR A 269 -2.25 -30.70 9.64
CA THR A 269 -0.90 -31.12 10.12
C THR A 269 0.27 -30.25 9.64
N ASN A 270 0.07 -29.28 8.72
CA ASN A 270 1.13 -28.33 8.32
C ASN A 270 1.01 -26.91 8.90
N THR A 271 0.08 -26.67 9.84
CA THR A 271 -0.18 -25.33 10.42
C THR A 271 0.90 -24.79 11.39
N ASN A 272 2.00 -25.50 11.64
CA ASN A 272 2.96 -25.11 12.68
C ASN A 272 3.94 -23.98 12.25
N ASN A 273 4.20 -23.77 10.96
CA ASN A 273 5.09 -22.70 10.49
C ASN A 273 4.35 -21.36 10.32
N ASN A 274 3.08 -21.38 9.90
CA ASN A 274 2.21 -20.21 9.70
C ASN A 274 2.05 -19.41 11.00
N ILE A 275 1.93 -20.15 12.10
CA ILE A 275 1.81 -19.62 13.44
C ILE A 275 3.15 -18.98 13.88
N HIS A 276 4.31 -19.39 13.36
CA HIS A 276 5.60 -18.86 13.79
C HIS A 276 5.89 -17.46 13.23
N TRP A 277 5.76 -17.23 11.93
CA TRP A 277 6.05 -15.90 11.34
C TRP A 277 5.13 -14.81 11.90
N ILE A 278 3.83 -15.07 11.92
CA ILE A 278 2.82 -14.10 12.37
C ILE A 278 2.95 -13.83 13.86
N GLN A 279 3.24 -14.86 14.68
CA GLN A 279 3.46 -14.66 16.12
C GLN A 279 4.77 -13.94 16.44
N VAL A 280 5.83 -14.13 15.64
CA VAL A 280 7.07 -13.36 15.81
C VAL A 280 6.81 -11.89 15.47
N VAL A 281 6.08 -11.62 14.40
CA VAL A 281 5.66 -10.26 14.00
C VAL A 281 4.69 -9.63 15.01
N SER A 282 3.78 -10.40 15.61
CA SER A 282 2.77 -9.90 16.54
C SER A 282 3.25 -9.72 17.99
N GLY A 283 4.49 -10.09 18.32
CA GLY A 283 4.98 -10.02 19.71
C GLY A 283 4.76 -11.28 20.53
N GLU A 284 4.04 -12.27 20.00
CA GLU A 284 3.55 -13.46 20.73
C GLU A 284 4.62 -14.54 20.94
N LYS A 285 5.71 -14.54 20.16
CA LYS A 285 6.81 -15.49 20.29
C LYS A 285 8.15 -14.80 20.61
N SER A 286 8.88 -15.38 21.56
CA SER A 286 10.27 -15.00 21.85
C SER A 286 11.21 -15.46 20.73
N ILE A 287 12.24 -14.65 20.50
CA ILE A 287 13.31 -14.86 19.54
C ILE A 287 14.55 -15.29 20.32
N THR A 288 15.21 -16.35 19.86
CA THR A 288 16.51 -16.75 20.43
C THR A 288 17.60 -16.13 19.58
N CYS A 289 18.40 -15.24 20.18
CA CYS A 289 19.53 -14.61 19.51
C CYS A 289 20.72 -15.57 19.44
N ASN A 290 21.70 -15.29 18.57
CA ASN A 290 22.90 -16.13 18.41
C ASN A 290 23.70 -16.33 19.71
N ASN A 291 23.58 -15.43 20.68
CA ASN A 291 24.23 -15.55 22.00
C ASN A 291 23.45 -16.43 23.00
N GLY A 292 22.35 -17.07 22.58
CA GLY A 292 21.47 -17.87 23.45
C GLY A 292 20.51 -17.05 24.30
N GLU A 293 20.55 -15.71 24.21
CA GLU A 293 19.62 -14.81 24.88
C GLU A 293 18.23 -14.93 24.25
N LYS A 294 17.22 -15.21 25.07
CA LYS A 294 15.81 -15.17 24.65
C LYS A 294 15.30 -13.74 24.81
N LEU A 295 15.06 -13.07 23.69
CA LEU A 295 14.50 -11.73 23.63
C LEU A 295 13.08 -11.79 23.10
N ASN A 296 12.18 -10.97 23.63
CA ASN A 296 10.84 -10.86 23.06
C ASN A 296 10.88 -9.87 21.90
N SER A 297 10.09 -10.09 20.84
CA SER A 297 9.98 -9.10 19.77
C SER A 297 9.40 -7.76 20.26
N SER A 298 8.68 -7.76 21.39
CA SER A 298 8.25 -6.54 22.09
C SER A 298 9.39 -5.66 22.60
N ASP A 299 10.60 -6.21 22.76
CA ASP A 299 11.77 -5.49 23.25
C ASP A 299 12.41 -4.64 22.14
N TYR A 300 11.96 -4.81 20.89
CA TYR A 300 12.43 -4.09 19.72
C TYR A 300 11.41 -3.04 19.30
N LYS A 301 11.90 -1.83 19.00
CA LYS A 301 11.05 -0.79 18.40
C LYS A 301 10.79 -1.13 16.93
N ASP A 302 9.52 -1.27 16.56
CA ASP A 302 9.12 -1.45 15.17
C ASP A 302 9.31 -0.13 14.39
N TRP A 303 10.32 -0.11 13.52
CA TRP A 303 10.64 1.06 12.68
C TRP A 303 9.65 1.23 11.52
N ASP A 304 8.86 0.22 11.23
CA ASP A 304 7.75 0.33 10.30
C ASP A 304 6.46 0.79 11.01
N ARG A 305 6.40 0.90 12.34
CA ARG A 305 5.14 1.22 13.04
C ARG A 305 4.63 2.62 12.71
N PHE A 306 3.36 2.72 12.28
CA PHE A 306 2.65 3.99 12.04
C PHE A 306 1.35 4.06 12.84
N GLY A 307 1.13 5.18 13.55
CA GLY A 307 -0.10 5.43 14.32
C GLY A 307 -0.03 5.03 15.80
N ASP A 308 -1.15 5.20 16.52
CA ASP A 308 -1.25 4.94 17.97
C ASP A 308 -1.13 3.45 18.32
N ILE A 309 -0.69 3.19 19.55
CA ILE A 309 -0.42 1.86 20.11
C ILE A 309 -1.64 0.91 20.04
N ASP A 310 -2.85 1.47 20.00
CA ASP A 310 -4.13 0.76 19.96
C ASP A 310 -4.58 0.30 18.56
N HIS A 311 -3.82 0.61 17.51
CA HIS A 311 -3.98 -0.08 16.23
C HIS A 311 -3.49 -1.52 16.35
N LYS A 312 -4.31 -2.37 16.98
CA LYS A 312 -4.27 -3.81 16.77
C LYS A 312 -4.47 -4.02 15.28
N THR A 313 -3.37 -4.23 14.55
CA THR A 313 -3.38 -4.81 13.20
C THR A 313 -3.80 -6.28 13.30
N MET A 314 -4.97 -6.55 13.91
CA MET A 314 -5.63 -7.83 13.80
C MET A 314 -6.36 -7.83 12.47
N PHE A 315 -5.64 -8.16 11.42
CA PHE A 315 -6.28 -8.62 10.21
C PHE A 315 -6.77 -10.05 10.49
N PRO A 316 -8.08 -10.34 10.40
CA PRO A 316 -8.51 -11.73 10.34
C PRO A 316 -7.91 -12.32 9.06
N LEU A 317 -6.95 -13.25 9.22
CA LEU A 317 -6.24 -13.96 8.13
C LEU A 317 -7.15 -14.77 7.17
N GLN A 318 -8.48 -14.62 7.29
CA GLN A 318 -9.46 -15.00 6.28
C GLN A 318 -9.33 -14.03 5.09
N CYS A 319 -8.25 -14.19 4.34
CA CYS A 319 -7.81 -13.32 3.27
C CYS A 319 -8.90 -13.17 2.19
N LYS A 320 -9.24 -11.92 1.85
CA LYS A 320 -9.95 -11.58 0.61
C LYS A 320 -9.03 -10.71 -0.26
N PRO A 321 -8.05 -11.31 -0.98
CA PRO A 321 -7.12 -10.55 -1.83
C PRO A 321 -7.85 -9.63 -2.79
N LEU A 322 -8.99 -10.07 -3.32
CA LEU A 322 -9.85 -9.26 -4.18
C LEU A 322 -10.31 -7.95 -3.49
N ARG A 323 -10.73 -8.00 -2.22
CA ARG A 323 -11.16 -6.82 -1.45
C ARG A 323 -10.02 -5.82 -1.33
N LEU A 324 -8.85 -6.30 -0.91
CA LEU A 324 -7.67 -5.45 -0.72
C LEU A 324 -7.21 -4.85 -2.05
N MET A 325 -7.21 -5.64 -3.13
CA MET A 325 -6.89 -5.19 -4.48
C MET A 325 -7.86 -4.10 -4.97
N PHE A 326 -9.17 -4.29 -4.76
CA PHE A 326 -10.19 -3.29 -5.10
C PHE A 326 -9.98 -1.96 -4.34
N ILE A 327 -9.73 -2.03 -3.03
CA ILE A 327 -9.45 -0.85 -2.19
C ILE A 327 -8.17 -0.15 -2.63
N LEU A 328 -7.11 -0.90 -2.94
CA LEU A 328 -5.83 -0.36 -3.36
C LEU A 328 -5.92 0.34 -4.71
N LEU A 329 -6.61 -0.24 -5.70
CA LEU A 329 -6.87 0.41 -6.99
C LEU A 329 -7.62 1.73 -6.80
N SER A 330 -8.62 1.73 -5.92
CA SER A 330 -9.35 2.94 -5.56
C SER A 330 -8.41 4.00 -4.97
N ASN A 331 -7.52 3.63 -4.04
CA ASN A 331 -6.59 4.55 -3.37
C ASN A 331 -5.49 5.07 -4.30
N VAL A 332 -4.95 4.23 -5.19
CA VAL A 332 -4.04 4.63 -6.27
C VAL A 332 -4.72 5.65 -7.18
N ALA A 333 -5.96 5.38 -7.59
CA ALA A 333 -6.75 6.30 -8.40
C ALA A 333 -6.98 7.64 -7.71
N LEU A 334 -7.25 7.65 -6.39
CA LEU A 334 -7.35 8.88 -5.61
C LEU A 334 -6.05 9.69 -5.64
N CYS A 335 -4.90 9.04 -5.44
CA CYS A 335 -3.60 9.73 -5.49
C CYS A 335 -3.39 10.38 -6.86
N GLN A 336 -3.67 9.64 -7.94
CA GLN A 336 -3.56 10.13 -9.31
C GLN A 336 -4.52 11.29 -9.60
N LEU A 337 -5.76 11.20 -9.15
CA LEU A 337 -6.74 12.28 -9.26
C LEU A 337 -6.27 13.55 -8.57
N LYS A 338 -5.66 13.43 -7.38
CA LYS A 338 -5.19 14.56 -6.58
C LYS A 338 -3.96 15.26 -7.17
N VAL A 339 -3.12 14.55 -7.91
CA VAL A 339 -1.98 15.13 -8.64
C VAL A 339 -2.32 15.54 -10.08
N GLY A 340 -3.58 15.38 -10.51
CA GLY A 340 -4.06 15.77 -11.84
C GLY A 340 -3.84 14.73 -12.94
N SER A 341 -3.42 13.52 -12.59
CA SER A 341 -3.22 12.39 -13.51
C SER A 341 -4.55 11.68 -13.81
N ASN A 342 -5.46 12.41 -14.46
CA ASN A 342 -6.86 11.98 -14.65
C ASN A 342 -6.96 10.67 -15.45
N GLU A 343 -6.24 10.55 -16.56
CA GLU A 343 -6.30 9.34 -17.41
C GLU A 343 -5.97 8.07 -16.62
N TYR A 344 -4.87 8.08 -15.86
CA TYR A 344 -4.49 6.93 -15.04
C TYR A 344 -5.47 6.67 -13.90
N CYS A 345 -6.05 7.72 -13.29
CA CYS A 345 -7.13 7.56 -12.32
C CYS A 345 -8.32 6.82 -12.94
N ALA A 346 -8.76 7.22 -14.13
CA ALA A 346 -9.88 6.56 -14.81
C ALA A 346 -9.58 5.10 -15.16
N ARG A 347 -8.33 4.81 -15.57
CA ARG A 347 -7.86 3.43 -15.84
C ARG A 347 -7.90 2.56 -14.58
N ASN A 348 -7.34 3.04 -13.46
CA ASN A 348 -7.34 2.27 -12.21
C ASN A 348 -8.74 2.06 -11.64
N CYS A 349 -9.63 3.06 -11.72
CA CYS A 349 -11.03 2.88 -11.36
C CYS A 349 -11.74 1.87 -12.28
N SER A 350 -11.49 1.92 -13.59
CA SER A 350 -12.08 0.97 -14.52
C SER A 350 -11.57 -0.45 -14.28
N HIS A 351 -10.29 -0.62 -13.95
CA HIS A 351 -9.74 -1.91 -13.56
C HIS A 351 -10.39 -2.45 -12.29
N ALA A 352 -10.62 -1.62 -11.27
CA ALA A 352 -11.34 -2.02 -10.06
C ALA A 352 -12.76 -2.53 -10.36
N LEU A 353 -13.50 -1.84 -11.24
CA LEU A 353 -14.85 -2.26 -11.64
C LEU A 353 -14.83 -3.52 -12.53
N TYR A 354 -13.83 -3.64 -13.39
CA TYR A 354 -13.62 -4.84 -14.20
C TYR A 354 -13.38 -6.09 -13.32
N LEU A 355 -12.63 -5.95 -12.23
CA LEU A 355 -12.43 -7.05 -11.27
C LEU A 355 -13.74 -7.58 -10.69
N LEU A 356 -14.71 -6.70 -10.44
CA LEU A 356 -16.05 -7.08 -9.99
C LEU A 356 -16.79 -7.85 -11.08
N SER A 357 -16.74 -7.37 -12.32
CA SER A 357 -17.39 -8.04 -13.46
C SER A 357 -16.88 -9.47 -13.68
N CYS A 358 -15.57 -9.69 -13.53
CA CYS A 358 -14.96 -11.01 -13.63
C CYS A 358 -15.42 -12.00 -12.56
N GLN A 359 -15.96 -11.52 -11.43
CA GLN A 359 -16.51 -12.42 -10.40
C GLN A 359 -17.92 -12.89 -10.73
N ILE A 360 -18.63 -12.20 -11.64
CA ILE A 360 -19.98 -12.56 -12.06
C ILE A 360 -19.94 -13.51 -13.25
N ASP A 361 -19.05 -13.24 -14.21
CA ASP A 361 -18.95 -14.00 -15.45
C ASP A 361 -17.48 -14.29 -15.77
N SER A 362 -17.10 -15.56 -15.60
CA SER A 362 -15.74 -16.03 -15.87
C SER A 362 -15.42 -16.11 -17.37
N SER A 363 -16.43 -16.08 -18.25
CA SER A 363 -16.23 -16.08 -19.71
C SER A 363 -15.60 -14.77 -20.22
N ILE A 364 -15.71 -13.69 -19.44
CA ILE A 364 -15.09 -12.38 -19.73
C ILE A 364 -13.56 -12.46 -19.74
N TYR A 365 -12.96 -13.45 -19.06
CA TYR A 365 -11.51 -13.67 -19.09
C TYR A 365 -10.98 -14.17 -20.45
N SER A 366 -11.88 -14.68 -21.31
CA SER A 366 -11.49 -15.37 -22.56
C SER A 366 -11.47 -14.48 -23.81
N SER A 367 -12.00 -13.25 -23.73
CA SER A 367 -12.08 -12.35 -24.87
C SER A 367 -11.20 -11.12 -24.67
N THR A 368 -10.03 -11.21 -25.32
CA THR A 368 -9.14 -10.14 -25.76
C THR A 368 -8.35 -9.31 -24.74
N ASN A 369 -7.08 -9.17 -25.08
CA ASN A 369 -6.01 -8.32 -24.53
C ASN A 369 -6.33 -6.80 -24.65
N ASP A 370 -7.60 -6.42 -24.77
CA ASP A 370 -7.99 -5.08 -25.14
C ASP A 370 -8.13 -4.18 -23.91
N TYR A 371 -7.15 -3.29 -23.81
CA TYR A 371 -6.91 -2.25 -22.82
C TYR A 371 -8.09 -1.25 -22.60
N TYR A 372 -9.28 -1.49 -23.19
CA TYR A 372 -10.46 -0.63 -23.22
C TYR A 372 -11.74 -1.37 -22.77
N HIS A 373 -11.78 -1.84 -21.53
CA HIS A 373 -12.95 -2.55 -20.96
C HIS A 373 -14.10 -1.63 -20.49
N GLN A 374 -14.28 -0.43 -21.08
CA GLN A 374 -15.36 0.47 -20.67
C GLN A 374 -16.76 -0.13 -20.96
N ASP A 375 -16.89 -0.88 -22.05
CA ASP A 375 -18.16 -1.47 -22.49
C ASP A 375 -18.68 -2.60 -21.57
N ILE A 376 -17.81 -3.15 -20.73
CA ILE A 376 -18.14 -4.21 -19.76
C ILE A 376 -18.88 -3.64 -18.54
N ILE A 377 -18.72 -2.33 -18.28
CA ILE A 377 -19.23 -1.68 -17.08
C ILE A 377 -20.60 -1.07 -17.39
N ASN A 378 -21.64 -1.87 -17.21
CA ASN A 378 -23.03 -1.46 -17.40
C ASN A 378 -23.80 -1.40 -16.07
N THR A 379 -25.05 -0.92 -16.12
CA THR A 379 -25.91 -0.77 -14.93
C THR A 379 -26.25 -2.10 -14.25
N SER A 380 -26.24 -3.23 -14.98
CA SER A 380 -26.54 -4.55 -14.40
C SER A 380 -25.50 -5.01 -13.38
N LEU A 381 -24.26 -4.49 -13.48
CA LEU A 381 -23.18 -4.75 -12.52
C LEU A 381 -23.51 -4.24 -11.11
N PHE A 382 -24.45 -3.30 -11.02
CA PHE A 382 -24.85 -2.61 -9.80
C PHE A 382 -26.30 -2.95 -9.40
N SER A 383 -26.84 -4.07 -9.87
CA SER A 383 -28.12 -4.57 -9.37
C SER A 383 -28.01 -4.98 -7.89
N GLN A 384 -29.12 -4.93 -7.17
CA GLN A 384 -29.16 -5.27 -5.73
C GLN A 384 -28.58 -6.67 -5.45
N GLU A 385 -28.88 -7.64 -6.32
CA GLU A 385 -28.39 -9.02 -6.23
C GLU A 385 -26.87 -9.08 -6.34
N LYS A 386 -26.28 -8.34 -7.29
CA LYS A 386 -24.83 -8.29 -7.49
C LYS A 386 -24.11 -7.56 -6.36
N LEU A 387 -24.68 -6.44 -5.89
CA LEU A 387 -24.15 -5.71 -4.75
C LEU A 387 -24.16 -6.55 -3.47
N GLN A 388 -25.21 -7.32 -3.24
CA GLN A 388 -25.28 -8.27 -2.12
C GLN A 388 -24.23 -9.38 -2.28
N PHE A 389 -24.09 -9.95 -3.48
CA PHE A 389 -23.04 -10.94 -3.78
C PHE A 389 -21.63 -10.41 -3.45
N TYR A 390 -21.30 -9.16 -3.84
CA TYR A 390 -19.98 -8.58 -3.54
C TYR A 390 -19.76 -8.37 -2.04
N TRP A 391 -20.81 -7.99 -1.30
CA TRP A 391 -20.73 -7.84 0.14
C TRP A 391 -20.49 -9.19 0.82
N ASP A 392 -21.30 -10.20 0.51
CA ASP A 392 -21.25 -11.50 1.19
C ASP A 392 -19.92 -12.23 0.90
N ASN A 393 -19.45 -12.18 -0.35
CA ASN A 393 -18.26 -12.92 -0.77
C ASN A 393 -16.97 -12.14 -0.56
N PHE A 394 -16.99 -10.81 -0.68
CA PHE A 394 -15.77 -10.00 -0.72
C PHE A 394 -15.76 -8.82 0.26
N GLU A 395 -16.85 -8.58 1.00
CA GLU A 395 -17.01 -7.40 1.89
C GLU A 395 -16.73 -6.07 1.17
N ILE A 396 -17.06 -6.01 -0.12
CA ILE A 396 -17.00 -4.79 -0.91
C ILE A 396 -18.35 -4.08 -0.72
N SER A 397 -18.31 -2.91 -0.10
CA SER A 397 -19.53 -2.17 0.25
C SER A 397 -20.01 -1.25 -0.87
N TYR A 398 -21.26 -0.80 -0.76
CA TYR A 398 -21.83 0.28 -1.57
C TYR A 398 -20.95 1.54 -1.58
N GLN A 399 -20.35 1.87 -0.44
CA GLN A 399 -19.48 3.03 -0.31
C GLN A 399 -18.15 2.84 -1.06
N ASP A 400 -17.62 1.62 -1.11
CA ASP A 400 -16.38 1.34 -1.84
C ASP A 400 -16.60 1.45 -3.35
N ILE A 401 -17.72 0.92 -3.85
CA ILE A 401 -18.14 1.04 -5.24
C ILE A 401 -18.41 2.51 -5.59
N HIS A 402 -19.13 3.24 -4.74
CA HIS A 402 -19.38 4.67 -4.90
C HIS A 402 -18.07 5.46 -5.01
N LYS A 403 -17.09 5.23 -4.12
CA LYS A 403 -15.80 5.91 -4.17
C LYS A 403 -15.10 5.71 -5.51
N VAL A 404 -15.12 4.48 -6.05
CA VAL A 404 -14.49 4.16 -7.33
C VAL A 404 -15.18 4.87 -8.49
N LEU A 405 -16.51 4.76 -8.58
CA LEU A 405 -17.31 5.42 -9.62
C LEU A 405 -17.18 6.95 -9.55
N PHE A 406 -17.29 7.52 -8.35
CA PHE A 406 -17.19 8.97 -8.17
C PHE A 406 -15.82 9.52 -8.55
N ARG A 407 -14.73 8.83 -8.19
CA ARG A 407 -13.36 9.20 -8.60
C ARG A 407 -13.20 9.12 -10.12
N ARG A 408 -13.78 8.09 -10.75
CA ARG A 408 -13.77 7.91 -12.20
C ARG A 408 -14.54 9.01 -12.92
N ALA A 409 -15.75 9.33 -12.44
CA ALA A 409 -16.55 10.43 -12.94
C ALA A 409 -15.84 11.78 -12.83
N GLN A 410 -15.20 12.06 -11.69
CA GLN A 410 -14.42 13.29 -11.51
C GLN A 410 -13.26 13.36 -12.51
N SER A 411 -12.59 12.24 -12.74
CA SER A 411 -11.54 12.16 -13.76
C SER A 411 -12.07 12.41 -15.18
N TYR A 412 -13.20 11.79 -15.56
CA TYR A 412 -13.83 12.01 -16.87
C TYR A 412 -14.28 13.46 -17.06
N PHE A 413 -14.88 14.06 -16.03
CA PHE A 413 -15.23 15.47 -16.03
C PHE A 413 -14.00 16.37 -16.28
N ASN A 414 -12.89 16.08 -15.62
CA ASN A 414 -11.63 16.81 -15.81
C ASN A 414 -11.04 16.61 -17.22
N GLN A 415 -11.26 15.44 -17.83
CA GLN A 415 -10.82 15.13 -19.20
C GLN A 415 -11.75 15.69 -20.30
N GLY A 416 -12.93 16.20 -19.94
CA GLY A 416 -13.94 16.62 -20.92
C GLY A 416 -14.87 15.50 -21.42
N LYS A 417 -14.76 14.30 -20.85
CA LYS A 417 -15.59 13.11 -21.17
C LYS A 417 -16.91 13.17 -20.42
N MET A 418 -17.83 14.02 -20.87
CA MET A 418 -19.02 14.37 -20.11
C MET A 418 -20.04 13.23 -20.03
N ASP A 419 -20.23 12.46 -21.09
CA ASP A 419 -21.22 11.38 -21.12
C ASP A 419 -20.81 10.24 -20.19
N GLU A 420 -19.53 9.87 -20.17
CA GLU A 420 -18.99 8.87 -19.25
C GLU A 420 -19.02 9.37 -17.79
N ALA A 421 -18.74 10.65 -17.56
CA ALA A 421 -18.88 11.25 -16.23
C ALA A 421 -20.33 11.23 -15.74
N LYS A 422 -21.28 11.55 -16.63
CA LYS A 422 -22.71 11.53 -16.35
C LYS A 422 -23.18 10.13 -15.97
N PHE A 423 -22.83 9.13 -16.79
CA PHE A 423 -23.19 7.73 -16.57
C PHE A 423 -22.75 7.25 -15.18
N ASP A 424 -21.49 7.46 -14.82
CA ASP A 424 -20.96 7.06 -13.51
C ASP A 424 -21.68 7.76 -12.35
N LEU A 425 -22.05 9.03 -12.52
CA LEU A 425 -22.71 9.82 -11.49
C LEU A 425 -24.18 9.44 -11.29
N GLU A 426 -24.89 9.08 -12.36
CA GLU A 426 -26.24 8.56 -12.28
C GLU A 426 -26.26 7.27 -11.43
N ILE A 427 -25.31 6.35 -11.69
CA ILE A 427 -25.14 5.14 -10.88
C ILE A 427 -24.79 5.49 -9.43
N CYS A 428 -23.86 6.43 -9.19
CA CYS A 428 -23.53 6.88 -7.83
C CYS A 428 -24.76 7.40 -7.07
N VAL A 429 -25.61 8.17 -7.72
CA VAL A 429 -26.84 8.74 -7.12
C VAL A 429 -27.83 7.63 -6.79
N GLU A 430 -28.06 6.71 -7.72
CA GLU A 430 -28.95 5.55 -7.51
C GLU A 430 -28.47 4.65 -6.38
N LEU A 431 -27.17 4.31 -6.35
CA LEU A 431 -26.54 3.51 -5.29
C LEU A 431 -26.77 4.12 -3.91
N MET A 432 -26.49 5.42 -3.75
CA MET A 432 -26.63 6.09 -2.45
C MET A 432 -28.09 6.27 -2.03
N LYS A 433 -29.01 6.51 -2.99
CA LYS A 433 -30.46 6.56 -2.72
C LYS A 433 -30.99 5.20 -2.27
N SER A 434 -30.61 4.12 -2.95
CA SER A 434 -30.99 2.75 -2.58
C SER A 434 -30.48 2.39 -1.18
N GLN A 435 -29.23 2.74 -0.87
CA GLN A 435 -28.66 2.50 0.45
C GLN A 435 -29.38 3.29 1.55
N LEU A 436 -29.74 4.56 1.29
CA LEU A 436 -30.47 5.39 2.24
C LEU A 436 -31.88 4.86 2.51
N LEU A 437 -32.60 4.45 1.46
CA LEU A 437 -33.92 3.82 1.58
C LEU A 437 -33.86 2.52 2.41
N THR A 438 -32.85 1.69 2.17
CA THR A 438 -32.64 0.45 2.93
C THR A 438 -32.41 0.72 4.42
N LEU A 439 -31.66 1.78 4.77
CA LEU A 439 -31.43 2.18 6.15
C LEU A 439 -32.70 2.75 6.81
N GLN A 440 -33.43 3.62 6.12
CA GLN A 440 -34.68 4.20 6.63
C GLN A 440 -35.75 3.13 6.90
N ASN A 441 -35.82 2.10 6.07
CA ASN A 441 -36.74 0.97 6.27
C ASN A 441 -36.34 0.08 7.46
N LYS A 442 -35.05 0.05 7.84
CA LYS A 442 -34.56 -0.63 9.05
C LYS A 442 -34.74 0.21 10.32
N ASP A 443 -34.58 1.53 10.23
CA ASP A 443 -34.75 2.50 11.31
C ASP A 443 -36.20 2.56 11.86
N HIS A 444 -37.18 2.01 11.14
CA HIS A 444 -38.56 1.85 11.65
C HIS A 444 -38.73 0.69 12.64
N LYS A 445 -37.69 -0.12 12.90
CA LYS A 445 -37.77 -1.33 13.75
C LYS A 445 -36.89 -1.32 15.00
N GLU A 446 -35.86 -0.48 15.13
CA GLU A 446 -34.91 -0.52 16.27
C GLU A 446 -34.44 0.88 16.73
N GLU A 447 -34.11 1.01 18.04
CA GLU A 447 -33.63 2.25 18.67
C GLU A 447 -32.27 2.72 18.11
N LYS A 448 -32.07 4.04 18.03
CA LYS A 448 -30.95 4.67 17.32
C LYS A 448 -29.60 4.49 18.03
N ASP A 449 -28.75 3.65 17.45
CA ASP A 449 -27.32 3.65 17.77
C ASP A 449 -26.57 4.83 17.15
N THR A 450 -25.52 5.30 17.84
CA THR A 450 -24.71 6.47 17.44
C THR A 450 -23.95 6.22 16.12
N GLU A 451 -23.64 4.96 15.82
CA GLU A 451 -22.93 4.51 14.63
C GLU A 451 -23.82 4.53 13.36
N SER A 452 -25.11 4.19 13.49
CA SER A 452 -26.10 4.31 12.40
C SER A 452 -26.26 5.77 11.95
N ASN A 453 -26.30 6.70 12.91
CA ASN A 453 -26.38 8.13 12.62
C ASN A 453 -25.16 8.66 11.86
N ASN A 454 -23.94 8.17 12.17
CA ASN A 454 -22.73 8.57 11.46
C ASN A 454 -22.69 8.02 10.03
N THR A 455 -23.12 6.77 9.82
CA THR A 455 -23.20 6.14 8.50
C THR A 455 -24.20 6.87 7.59
N CYS A 456 -25.38 7.22 8.12
CA CYS A 456 -26.39 7.99 7.41
C CYS A 456 -25.88 9.37 6.98
N LYS A 457 -25.12 10.07 7.84
CA LYS A 457 -24.48 11.36 7.49
C LYS A 457 -23.48 11.21 6.34
N GLN A 458 -22.66 10.16 6.35
CA GLN A 458 -21.68 9.91 5.28
C GLN A 458 -22.36 9.62 3.94
N ILE A 459 -23.43 8.82 3.94
CA ILE A 459 -24.20 8.50 2.72
C ILE A 459 -24.85 9.77 2.15
N LYS A 460 -25.46 10.61 3.01
CA LYS A 460 -26.03 11.89 2.57
C LYS A 460 -24.98 12.83 1.97
N ALA A 461 -23.80 12.92 2.58
CA ALA A 461 -22.71 13.73 2.04
C ALA A 461 -22.21 13.19 0.68
N ALA A 462 -22.09 11.87 0.55
CA ALA A 462 -21.71 11.21 -0.71
C ALA A 462 -22.76 11.45 -1.82
N LEU A 463 -24.04 11.32 -1.49
CA LEU A 463 -25.14 11.61 -2.41
C LEU A 463 -25.11 13.06 -2.88
N GLN A 464 -25.01 14.01 -1.95
CA GLN A 464 -24.94 15.43 -2.27
C GLN A 464 -23.73 15.78 -3.15
N ALA A 465 -22.57 15.16 -2.89
CA ALA A 465 -21.38 15.35 -3.72
C ALA A 465 -21.59 14.84 -5.15
N SER A 466 -22.23 13.68 -5.32
CA SER A 466 -22.58 13.12 -6.63
C SER A 466 -23.57 14.02 -7.38
N GLU A 467 -24.65 14.45 -6.73
CA GLU A 467 -25.67 15.31 -7.35
C GLU A 467 -25.08 16.66 -7.78
N ASN A 468 -24.23 17.28 -6.94
CA ASN A 468 -23.57 18.53 -7.26
C ASN A 468 -22.63 18.41 -8.48
N LEU A 469 -21.89 17.30 -8.61
CA LEU A 469 -21.03 17.08 -9.76
C LEU A 469 -21.85 16.77 -11.02
N LEU A 470 -22.95 16.02 -10.88
CA LEU A 470 -23.86 15.70 -11.97
C LEU A 470 -24.48 16.97 -12.58
N VAL A 471 -24.91 17.92 -11.76
CA VAL A 471 -25.39 19.23 -12.22
C VAL A 471 -24.33 19.94 -13.07
N LYS A 472 -23.07 19.97 -12.59
CA LYS A 472 -21.96 20.60 -13.33
C LYS A 472 -21.68 19.91 -14.67
N VAL A 473 -21.79 18.59 -14.72
CA VAL A 473 -21.65 17.80 -15.96
C VAL A 473 -22.77 18.17 -16.93
N ILE A 474 -24.03 18.14 -16.49
CA ILE A 474 -25.20 18.48 -17.32
C ILE A 474 -25.10 19.91 -17.86
N ASP A 475 -24.71 20.88 -17.03
CA ASP A 475 -24.54 22.27 -17.45
C ASP A 475 -23.42 22.41 -18.50
N ARG A 476 -22.34 21.61 -18.38
CA ARG A 476 -21.28 21.62 -19.38
C ARG A 476 -21.73 20.99 -20.70
N ILE A 477 -22.45 19.87 -20.66
CA ILE A 477 -23.05 19.26 -21.86
C ILE A 477 -23.93 20.27 -22.60
N LYS A 478 -24.82 20.98 -21.89
CA LYS A 478 -25.69 22.00 -22.48
C LYS A 478 -24.90 23.12 -23.15
N ARG A 479 -23.88 23.65 -22.49
CA ARG A 479 -23.01 24.69 -23.07
C ARG A 479 -22.30 24.20 -24.35
N ASP A 480 -21.78 22.99 -24.33
CA ASP A 480 -21.07 22.40 -25.47
C ASP A 480 -22.04 22.16 -26.66
N GLN A 481 -23.28 21.76 -26.38
CA GLN A 481 -24.35 21.64 -27.37
C GLN A 481 -24.76 22.99 -27.97
N ASP A 482 -24.97 24.01 -27.13
CA ASP A 482 -25.32 25.36 -27.58
C ASP A 482 -24.21 25.97 -28.45
N GLU A 483 -22.94 25.75 -28.08
CA GLU A 483 -21.79 26.17 -28.87
C GLU A 483 -21.74 25.46 -30.22
N LEU A 484 -21.97 24.14 -30.25
CA LEU A 484 -22.02 23.38 -31.49
C LEU A 484 -23.13 23.88 -32.42
N LEU A 485 -24.34 24.09 -31.89
CA LEU A 485 -25.47 24.62 -32.66
C LEU A 485 -25.17 26.03 -33.20
N SER A 486 -24.55 26.90 -32.39
CA SER A 486 -24.10 28.23 -32.82
C SER A 486 -23.09 28.15 -33.97
N ARG A 487 -22.11 27.25 -33.90
CA ARG A 487 -21.12 27.03 -34.96
C ARG A 487 -21.75 26.48 -36.24
N ILE A 488 -22.72 25.57 -36.13
CA ILE A 488 -23.46 25.04 -37.27
C ILE A 488 -24.25 26.17 -37.96
N ARG A 489 -25.02 26.96 -37.21
CA ARG A 489 -25.80 28.10 -37.73
C ARG A 489 -24.93 29.12 -38.46
N LYS A 490 -23.76 29.44 -37.91
CA LYS A 490 -22.79 30.35 -38.54
C LYS A 490 -22.23 29.83 -39.86
N ARG A 491 -22.05 28.51 -40.00
CA ARG A 491 -21.55 27.90 -41.26
C ARG A 491 -22.63 27.81 -42.32
N THR A 492 -23.88 27.57 -41.95
CA THR A 492 -25.00 27.56 -42.90
C THR A 492 -25.27 28.94 -43.51
N HIS A 493 -25.06 30.04 -42.77
CA HIS A 493 -25.23 31.41 -43.28
C HIS A 493 -24.06 31.93 -44.14
N VAL A 494 -22.95 31.18 -44.28
CA VAL A 494 -21.80 31.56 -45.13
C VAL A 494 -21.86 30.86 -46.51
N ASN A 495 -22.73 29.87 -46.66
CA ASN A 495 -22.94 29.11 -47.90
C ASN A 495 -24.24 29.48 -48.64
N GLU A 496 -24.93 30.54 -48.18
CA GLU A 496 -25.97 31.27 -48.93
C GLU A 496 -25.36 32.58 -49.43
#